data_AF-A0A841EIK4-F1
#
_entry.id   AF-A0A841EIK4-F1
#
_cell.length_a   1.000
_cell.length_b   1.000
_cell.length_c   1.000
_cell.angle_alpha   90.00
_cell.angle_beta   90.00
_cell.angle_gamma   90.00
#
_symmetry.space_group_name_H-M   'P 1'
#
loop_
_entity.id
_entity.type
_entity.pdbx_description
1 polymer ?
#
loop_
_entity_poly.entity_id
_entity_poly.type
_entity_poly.pdbx_seq_one_letter_code
_entity_poly.pdbx_strand_id
1 'polypeptide(L)'
;MIQLQAPAFTFNIFPHQEKLRLVVFTNDEEYVCRIESKKKLHHFLEEYDTRLFKGRLQLIKNQDDIAIQVKGKIVGELSIDVFTELLNVQSTL
;
A
#
# COMPACT_ATOMS: atom_id res chain seq x y z
N MET A 1 7.70 4.84 -6.20
CA MET A 1 8.22 3.62 -5.55
C MET A 1 8.97 4.04 -4.31
N ILE A 2 8.71 3.40 -3.18
CA ILE A 2 9.28 3.74 -1.87
C ILE A 2 9.98 2.51 -1.31
N GLN A 3 11.19 2.71 -0.79
CA GLN A 3 11.96 1.67 -0.11
C GLN A 3 11.35 1.37 1.26
N LEU A 4 11.18 0.10 1.57
CA LEU A 4 10.75 -0.40 2.87
C LEU A 4 11.94 -0.94 3.69
N GLN A 5 11.72 -1.11 5.00
CA GLN A 5 12.72 -1.64 5.94
C GLN A 5 13.17 -3.06 5.56
N ALA A 6 14.39 -3.43 5.98
CA ALA A 6 15.07 -4.69 5.65
C ALA A 6 14.22 -5.96 5.94
N PRO A 7 14.10 -6.94 5.01
CA PRO A 7 14.75 -7.10 3.69
C PRO A 7 14.45 -5.99 2.68
N ALA A 8 15.17 -5.90 1.55
CA ALA A 8 14.97 -4.87 0.52
C ALA A 8 13.62 -5.02 -0.22
N PHE A 9 12.54 -4.67 0.47
CA PHE A 9 11.22 -4.55 -0.13
C PHE A 9 11.02 -3.13 -0.65
N THR A 10 10.31 -2.98 -1.76
CA THR A 10 9.80 -1.68 -2.19
C THR A 10 8.29 -1.75 -2.36
N PHE A 11 7.62 -0.62 -2.12
CA PHE A 11 6.19 -0.47 -2.34
C PHE A 11 5.93 0.53 -3.47
N ASN A 12 4.98 0.23 -4.32
CA ASN A 12 4.50 1.18 -5.31
C ASN A 12 3.01 0.98 -5.63
N ILE A 13 2.40 2.02 -6.17
CA ILE A 13 1.01 2.00 -6.65
C ILE A 13 1.02 2.33 -8.13
N PHE A 14 0.34 1.52 -8.93
CA PHE A 14 0.20 1.69 -10.37
C PHE A 14 -1.28 1.86 -10.75
N PRO A 15 -1.59 2.59 -11.85
CA PRO A 15 -2.93 2.61 -12.39
C PRO A 15 -3.28 1.22 -12.96
N HIS A 16 -4.52 0.79 -12.78
CA HIS A 16 -5.02 -0.47 -13.33
C HIS A 16 -6.49 -0.34 -13.68
N GLN A 17 -6.78 0.02 -14.93
CA GLN A 17 -8.12 0.40 -15.38
C GLN A 17 -8.66 1.54 -14.49
N GLU A 18 -9.89 1.42 -13.99
CA GLU A 18 -10.52 2.38 -13.06
C GLU A 18 -10.06 2.19 -11.59
N LYS A 19 -9.07 1.32 -11.36
CA LYS A 19 -8.58 0.94 -10.03
C LYS A 19 -7.09 1.22 -9.89
N LEU A 20 -6.56 0.92 -8.71
CA LEU A 20 -5.15 0.98 -8.40
C LEU A 20 -4.61 -0.41 -8.09
N ARG A 21 -3.38 -0.66 -8.50
CA ARG A 21 -2.64 -1.88 -8.22
C ARG A 21 -1.51 -1.55 -7.25
N LEU A 22 -1.67 -2.00 -6.02
CA LEU A 22 -0.66 -1.91 -4.97
C LEU A 22 0.29 -3.09 -5.14
N VAL A 23 1.59 -2.82 -5.17
CA VAL A 23 2.61 -3.83 -5.45
C VAL A 23 3.74 -3.70 -4.44
N VAL A 24 4.14 -4.85 -3.87
CA VAL A 24 5.38 -4.98 -3.11
C VAL A 24 6.37 -5.76 -3.97
N PHE A 25 7.58 -5.24 -4.13
CA PHE A 25 8.69 -5.91 -4.82
C PHE A 25 9.72 -6.40 -3.81
N THR A 26 10.48 -7.44 -4.17
CA THR A 26 11.69 -7.88 -3.48
C THR A 26 12.76 -8.14 -4.53
N ASN A 27 13.96 -7.58 -4.36
CA ASN A 27 15.04 -7.72 -5.34
C ASN A 27 14.58 -7.38 -6.78
N ASP A 28 13.84 -6.27 -6.93
CA ASP A 28 13.25 -5.79 -8.19
C ASP A 28 12.21 -6.71 -8.86
N GLU A 29 11.88 -7.85 -8.25
CA GLU A 29 10.81 -8.75 -8.70
C GLU A 29 9.51 -8.47 -7.96
N GLU A 30 8.38 -8.51 -8.68
CA GLU A 30 7.08 -8.40 -8.05
C GLU A 30 6.85 -9.56 -7.08
N TYR A 31 6.68 -9.24 -5.80
CA TYR A 31 6.51 -10.23 -4.74
C TYR A 31 5.04 -10.53 -4.45
N VAL A 32 4.24 -9.48 -4.26
CA VAL A 32 2.77 -9.57 -4.11
C VAL A 32 2.12 -8.32 -4.68
N CYS A 33 0.88 -8.47 -5.18
CA CYS A 33 0.06 -7.33 -5.57
C CYS A 33 -1.40 -7.46 -5.10
N ARG A 34 -2.08 -6.32 -5.04
CA ARG A 34 -3.52 -6.21 -4.78
C ARG A 34 -4.11 -5.11 -5.65
N ILE A 35 -5.21 -5.42 -6.34
CA ILE A 35 -6.00 -4.41 -7.03
C ILE A 35 -7.12 -3.93 -6.09
N GLU A 36 -7.28 -2.62 -5.96
CA GLU A 36 -8.36 -2.02 -5.17
C GLU A 36 -8.83 -0.69 -5.78
N SER A 37 -10.09 -0.34 -5.52
CA SER A 37 -10.65 0.95 -5.90
C SER A 37 -10.04 2.12 -5.13
N LYS A 38 -9.88 3.27 -5.80
CA LYS A 38 -9.45 4.53 -5.18
C LYS A 38 -10.34 4.89 -3.99
N LYS A 39 -11.67 4.79 -4.17
CA LYS A 39 -12.65 5.09 -3.13
C LYS A 39 -12.39 4.34 -1.83
N LYS A 40 -12.10 3.04 -1.92
CA LYS A 40 -11.85 2.21 -0.73
C LYS A 40 -10.51 2.51 -0.06
N LEU A 41 -9.50 2.90 -0.84
CA LEU A 41 -8.21 3.33 -0.31
C LEU A 41 -8.31 4.67 0.41
N HIS A 42 -9.03 5.65 -0.14
CA HIS A 42 -9.30 6.93 0.56
C HIS A 42 -10.15 6.73 1.81
N HIS A 43 -11.19 5.92 1.72
CA HIS A 43 -12.05 5.62 2.87
C HIS A 43 -11.27 4.99 4.03
N PHE A 44 -10.31 4.11 3.73
CA PHE A 44 -9.40 3.56 4.74
C PHE A 44 -8.54 4.62 5.46
N LEU A 45 -8.19 5.72 4.78
CA LEU A 45 -7.45 6.82 5.41
C LEU A 45 -8.35 7.60 6.38
N GLU A 46 -9.63 7.78 6.02
CA GLU A 46 -10.60 8.58 6.76
C GLU A 46 -11.24 7.85 7.96
N GLU A 47 -11.46 6.54 7.87
CA GLU A 47 -12.20 5.78 8.90
C GLU A 47 -11.34 5.27 10.06
N TYR A 48 -11.96 4.87 11.17
CA TYR A 48 -11.26 4.21 12.28
C TYR A 48 -10.78 2.78 11.97
N ASP A 49 -11.06 2.27 10.76
CA ASP A 49 -10.63 0.93 10.35
C ASP A 49 -9.10 0.82 10.38
N THR A 50 -8.61 -0.06 11.24
CA THR A 50 -7.17 -0.26 11.44
C THR A 50 -6.56 -1.20 10.41
N ARG A 51 -7.36 -1.89 9.61
CA ARG A 51 -6.87 -2.87 8.62
C ARG A 51 -7.65 -2.82 7.32
N LEU A 52 -6.92 -2.76 6.22
CA LEU A 52 -7.45 -2.93 4.89
C LEU A 52 -6.97 -4.24 4.28
N PHE A 53 -7.93 -4.97 3.70
CA PHE A 53 -7.77 -6.28 3.06
C PHE A 53 -7.55 -7.46 4.01
N LYS A 54 -7.77 -8.65 3.47
CA LYS A 54 -7.32 -9.93 4.03
C LYS A 54 -6.48 -10.64 2.98
N GLY A 55 -5.52 -11.46 3.42
CA GLY A 55 -4.71 -12.30 2.52
C GLY A 55 -3.23 -11.90 2.48
N ARG A 56 -2.62 -12.04 1.29
CA ARG A 56 -1.16 -11.97 1.10
C ARG A 56 -0.56 -10.57 1.25
N LEU A 57 -1.33 -9.52 0.97
CA LEU A 57 -0.97 -8.11 1.19
C LEU A 57 -2.08 -7.45 2.00
N GLN A 58 -1.71 -6.82 3.12
CA GLN A 58 -2.62 -6.06 3.98
C GLN A 58 -1.98 -4.72 4.32
N LEU A 59 -2.81 -3.70 4.47
CA LEU A 59 -2.41 -2.40 5.02
C LEU A 59 -2.98 -2.30 6.43
N ILE A 60 -2.16 -1.87 7.38
CA ILE A 60 -2.56 -1.76 8.78
C ILE A 60 -2.27 -0.33 9.22
N LYS A 61 -3.30 0.41 9.59
CA LYS A 61 -3.17 1.80 10.06
C LYS A 61 -2.86 1.82 11.55
N ASN A 62 -1.81 2.53 11.92
CA ASN A 62 -1.32 2.74 13.28
C ASN A 62 -1.09 4.25 13.49
N GLN A 63 -2.03 4.95 14.14
CA GLN A 63 -1.95 6.39 14.38
C GLN A 63 -1.67 7.18 13.08
N ASP A 64 -0.40 7.52 12.84
CA ASP A 64 0.06 8.34 11.72
C ASP A 64 0.72 7.52 10.58
N ASP A 65 0.90 6.21 10.79
CA ASP A 65 1.60 5.30 9.87
C ASP A 65 0.70 4.20 9.32
N ILE A 66 1.09 3.67 8.17
CA ILE A 66 0.51 2.51 7.52
C ILE A 66 1.60 1.44 7.41
N ALA A 67 1.44 0.38 8.20
CA ALA A 67 2.26 -0.80 8.11
C ALA A 67 1.81 -1.67 6.93
N ILE A 68 2.77 -2.03 6.08
CA ILE A 68 2.60 -2.95 4.96
C ILE A 68 2.90 -4.36 5.46
N GLN A 69 1.88 -5.21 5.49
CA GLN A 69 2.01 -6.60 5.86
C GLN A 69 1.96 -7.50 4.63
N VAL A 70 2.97 -8.36 4.48
CA VAL A 70 3.01 -9.41 3.46
C VAL A 70 3.10 -10.79 4.11
N LYS A 71 2.18 -11.69 3.73
CA LYS A 71 2.10 -13.08 4.25
C LYS A 71 2.21 -13.15 5.78
N GLY A 72 1.55 -12.22 6.48
CA GLY A 72 1.52 -12.16 7.95
C GLY A 72 2.70 -11.44 8.60
N LYS A 73 3.69 -10.96 7.85
CA LYS A 73 4.87 -10.24 8.37
C LYS A 73 4.83 -8.78 7.94
N ILE A 74 5.13 -7.86 8.86
CA ILE A 74 5.36 -6.45 8.50
C ILE A 74 6.67 -6.40 7.70
N VAL A 75 6.61 -5.83 6.50
CA VAL A 75 7.75 -5.68 5.61
C VAL A 75 8.18 -4.22 5.44
N GLY A 76 7.42 -3.29 6.02
CA GLY A 76 7.73 -1.88 6.03
C GLY A 76 6.55 -1.05 6.52
N GLU A 77 6.83 0.23 6.70
CA GLU A 77 5.88 1.22 7.16
C GLU A 77 6.09 2.49 6.33
N LEU A 78 5.02 3.24 6.11
CA LEU A 78 5.09 4.60 5.56
C LEU A 78 4.02 5.46 6.22
N SER A 79 4.24 6.78 6.24
CA SER A 79 3.24 7.69 6.81
C SER A 79 1.97 7.74 5.96
N ILE A 80 0.87 8.12 6.60
CA ILE A 80 -0.42 8.39 5.93
C ILE A 80 -0.25 9.46 4.85
N ASP A 81 0.54 10.50 5.09
CA ASP A 81 0.80 11.57 4.12
C ASP A 81 1.46 11.02 2.85
N VAL A 82 2.53 10.24 3.02
CA VAL A 82 3.24 9.61 1.90
C VAL A 82 2.31 8.68 1.12
N PHE A 83 1.47 7.90 1.79
CA PHE A 83 0.50 7.04 1.12
C PHE A 83 -0.54 7.85 0.33
N THR A 84 -1.01 8.95 0.92
CA THR A 84 -1.96 9.87 0.29
C THR A 84 -1.38 10.50 -0.98
N GLU A 85 -0.12 10.94 -0.94
CA GLU A 85 0.60 11.42 -2.11
C GLU A 85 0.68 10.36 -3.21
N LEU A 86 1.01 9.12 -2.86
CA LEU A 86 1.05 8.01 -3.82
C LEU A 86 -0.32 7.78 -4.49
N LEU A 87 -1.43 7.89 -3.76
CA LEU A 87 -2.77 7.75 -4.34
C LEU A 87 -3.10 8.89 -5.32
N ASN A 88 -2.66 10.11 -5.00
CA ASN A 88 -2.96 11.30 -5.80
C ASN A 88 -2.15 11.36 -7.09
N VAL A 89 -0.88 10.93 -7.07
CA VAL A 89 -0.03 10.87 -8.29
C VAL A 89 -0.65 9.95 -9.36
N GLN A 90 -1.35 8.89 -8.95
CA GLN A 90 -2.02 7.96 -9.87
C GLN A 90 -3.40 8.45 -10.36
N SER A 91 -3.77 9.69 -10.06
CA SER A 91 -5.03 10.32 -10.51
C SER A 91 -4.86 11.31 -11.65
N THR A 92 -3.63 11.52 -12.12
CA THR A 92 -3.28 12.50 -13.16
C THR A 92 -2.96 11.85 -14.52
N LEU A 93 -3.34 10.58 -14.72
CA LEU A 93 -3.19 9.84 -15.98
C LEU A 93 -4.54 9.43 -16.55
#